data_AF-A0A381FAA3-F1
#
_entry.id   AF-A0A381FAA3-F1
#
_cell.length_a   1.000
_cell.length_b   1.000
_cell.length_c   1.000
_cell.angle_alpha   90.00
_cell.angle_beta   90.00
_cell.angle_gamma   90.00
#
_symmetry.space_group_name_H-M   'P 1'
#
loop_
_entity.id
_entity.type
_entity.pdbx_description
1 polymer ?
#
loop_
_entity_poly.entity_id
_entity_poly.type
_entity_poly.pdbx_seq_one_letter_code
_entity_poly.pdbx_strand_id
1 'polypeptide(L)' 'MQTISQHRAEKIARNINAMDTSYQYIDNLRKWKFWDRLDNKLRSILSTLTPEDKNVIAQMCEEKEAKYFGIKN' A
#
# COMPACT_ATOMS: atom_id res chain seq x y z
N MET A 1 0.47 -15.81 -17.43
CA MET A 1 0.19 -14.57 -16.67
C MET A 1 1.52 -13.88 -16.44
N GLN A 2 1.68 -12.63 -16.88
CA GLN A 2 2.84 -11.84 -16.50
C GLN A 2 2.57 -11.28 -15.11
N THR A 3 3.20 -11.89 -14.11
CA THR A 3 3.26 -11.37 -12.75
C THR A 3 3.92 -9.99 -12.77
N ILE A 4 3.45 -9.08 -11.92
CA ILE A 4 4.05 -7.76 -11.70
C ILE A 4 5.57 -7.85 -11.59
N SER A 5 6.29 -6.91 -12.22
CA SER A 5 7.75 -6.90 -12.10
C SER A 5 8.17 -6.70 -10.65
N GLN A 6 9.22 -7.41 -10.23
CA GLN A 6 9.73 -7.35 -8.87
C GLN A 6 10.01 -5.91 -8.42
N HIS A 7 10.65 -5.10 -9.28
CA HIS A 7 10.93 -3.70 -8.99
C HIS A 7 9.66 -2.88 -8.72
N ARG A 8 8.58 -3.13 -9.47
CA ARG A 8 7.29 -2.43 -9.27
C ARG A 8 6.62 -2.91 -7.98
N ALA A 9 6.66 -4.20 -7.68
CA ALA A 9 6.14 -4.76 -6.43
C ALA A 9 6.86 -4.19 -5.21
N GLU A 10 8.20 -4.17 -5.22
CA GLU A 10 9.03 -3.58 -4.15
C GLU A 10 8.74 -2.11 -3.92
N LYS A 11 8.51 -1.34 -5.00
CA LYS A 11 8.17 0.07 -4.90
C LYS A 11 6.79 0.28 -4.26
N ILE A 12 5.82 -0.55 -4.61
CA ILE A 12 4.48 -0.48 -4.02
C ILE A 12 4.53 -0.88 -2.55
N ALA A 13 5.20 -1.99 -2.23
CA ALA A 13 5.35 -2.49 -0.86
C ALA A 13 6.03 -1.45 0.06
N ARG A 14 7.12 -0.81 -0.40
CA ARG A 14 7.76 0.27 0.37
C ARG A 14 6.84 1.45 0.67
N ASN A 15 6.00 1.83 -0.29
CA ASN A 15 5.04 2.92 -0.09
C ASN A 15 3.89 2.51 0.85
N ILE A 16 3.46 1.25 0.78
CA ILE A 16 2.47 0.68 1.70
C ILE A 16 3.03 0.67 3.12
N ASN A 17 4.26 0.15 3.32
CA ASN A 17 4.92 0.10 4.63
C ASN A 17 5.26 1.48 5.18
N ALA A 18 5.47 2.47 4.31
CA ALA A 18 5.67 3.85 4.75
C ALA A 18 4.40 4.45 5.36
N MET A 19 3.20 3.92 5.06
CA MET A 19 1.92 4.46 5.51
C MET A 19 1.76 4.28 7.02
N ASP A 20 1.57 5.39 7.75
CA ASP A 20 1.13 5.31 9.13
C ASP A 20 -0.38 5.04 9.18
N THR A 21 -0.73 3.77 9.39
CA THR A 21 -2.13 3.34 9.53
C THR A 21 -2.71 3.63 10.92
N SER A 22 -1.89 4.04 11.89
CA SER A 22 -2.34 4.50 13.22
C SER A 22 -2.78 5.96 13.14
N TYR A 23 -3.92 6.21 12.48
CA TYR A 23 -4.51 7.54 12.27
C TYR A 23 -4.92 8.31 13.55
N GLN A 24 -4.58 7.84 14.74
CA GLN A 24 -5.18 8.32 15.99
C GLN A 24 -4.87 9.78 16.31
N TYR A 25 -3.81 10.40 15.75
CA TYR A 25 -3.55 11.83 15.97
C TYR A 25 -2.62 12.41 14.89
N ILE A 26 -3.15 12.85 13.74
CA ILE A 26 -2.40 13.70 12.81
C ILE A 26 -2.86 15.15 12.97
N ASP A 27 -2.18 15.89 13.83
CA ASP A 27 -2.33 17.34 14.01
C ASP A 27 -1.67 18.15 12.87
N ASN A 28 -0.76 17.53 12.14
CA ASN A 28 -0.02 18.14 11.05
C ASN A 28 -0.74 17.99 9.71
N LEU A 29 -1.37 19.08 9.25
CA LEU A 29 -2.06 19.16 7.96
C LEU A 29 -1.18 18.75 6.75
N ARG A 30 0.13 19.00 6.77
CA ARG A 30 1.02 18.63 5.66
C ARG A 30 1.21 17.11 5.59
N LYS A 31 1.39 16.47 6.75
CA LYS A 31 1.50 15.01 6.85
C LYS A 31 0.18 14.35 6.46
N TRP A 32 -0.94 14.84 6.98
CA TRP A 32 -2.26 14.31 6.64
C TRP A 32 -2.51 14.33 5.12
N LYS A 33 -2.28 15.48 4.47
CA LYS A 33 -2.43 15.61 3.00
C LYS A 33 -1.49 14.69 2.22
N PHE A 34 -0.28 14.45 2.74
CA PHE A 34 0.65 13.52 2.12
C PHE A 34 0.12 12.09 2.19
N TRP A 35 -0.31 11.64 3.37
CA TRP A 35 -0.85 10.29 3.58
C TRP A 35 -2.15 10.06 2.83
N ASP A 36 -3.09 11.00 2.84
CA ASP A 36 -4.34 10.92 2.08
C ASP A 36 -4.09 10.75 0.57
N ARG A 37 -3.17 11.56 0.01
CA ARG A 37 -2.78 11.42 -1.41
C ARG A 37 -2.07 10.10 -1.69
N LEU A 38 -1.27 9.61 -0.74
CA LEU A 38 -0.57 8.34 -0.87
C LEU A 38 -1.54 7.15 -0.82
N ASP A 39 -2.47 7.13 0.13
CA ASP A 39 -3.53 6.12 0.27
C ASP A 39 -4.37 6.02 -1.00
N ASN A 40 -4.93 7.14 -1.46
CA ASN A 40 -5.74 7.21 -2.67
C ASN A 40 -4.97 6.70 -3.90
N LYS A 41 -3.69 7.08 -4.02
CA LYS A 41 -2.83 6.62 -5.11
C LYS A 41 -2.53 5.13 -5.04
N LEU A 42 -2.24 4.60 -3.85
CA LEU A 42 -1.96 3.18 -3.67
C LEU A 42 -3.20 2.33 -3.92
N ARG A 43 -4.38 2.74 -3.44
CA ARG A 43 -5.66 2.06 -3.73
C ARG A 43 -5.97 2.05 -5.22
N SER A 44 -5.73 3.16 -5.92
CA SER A 44 -5.87 3.23 -7.38
C SER A 44 -4.91 2.31 -8.11
N ILE A 45 -3.66 2.20 -7.67
CA ILE A 45 -2.70 1.25 -8.26
C ILE A 45 -3.16 -0.19 -7.98
N LEU A 46 -3.48 -0.52 -6.74
CA LEU A 46 -3.92 -1.85 -6.33
C LEU A 46 -5.20 -2.28 -7.05
N SER A 47 -6.12 -1.37 -7.37
CA SER A 47 -7.33 -1.71 -8.13
C SER A 47 -7.04 -2.16 -9.57
N THR A 48 -5.88 -1.80 -10.13
CA THR A 48 -5.46 -2.24 -11.47
C THR A 48 -4.70 -3.56 -11.49
N LEU A 49 -4.36 -4.11 -10.32
CA LEU A 49 -3.56 -5.33 -10.19
C LEU A 49 -4.43 -6.58 -10.04
N THR A 50 -3.95 -7.70 -10.55
CA THR A 50 -4.61 -9.00 -10.37
C THR A 50 -4.48 -9.49 -8.93
N PRO A 51 -5.30 -10.46 -8.49
CA PRO A 51 -5.16 -11.08 -7.18
C PRO A 51 -3.76 -11.67 -6.94
N GLU A 52 -3.15 -12.25 -7.97
CA GLU A 52 -1.80 -12.83 -7.88
C GLU A 52 -0.74 -11.74 -7.63
N ASP A 53 -0.82 -10.61 -8.32
CA ASP A 53 0.07 -9.47 -8.12
C ASP A 53 -0.06 -8.89 -6.72
N LYS A 54 -1.30 -8.81 -6.20
CA LYS A 54 -1.57 -8.36 -4.83
C LYS A 54 -0.94 -9.29 -3.79
N ASN A 55 -0.99 -10.60 -4.02
CA ASN A 55 -0.36 -11.58 -3.13
C ASN A 55 1.16 -11.42 -3.09
N VAL A 56 1.80 -11.16 -4.23
CA VAL A 56 3.26 -10.88 -4.28
C VAL A 56 3.58 -9.65 -3.44
N ILE A 57 2.82 -8.57 -3.58
CA ILE A 57 3.02 -7.33 -2.81
C ILE A 57 2.77 -7.58 -1.32
N ALA A 58 1.72 -8.35 -0.97
CA ALA A 58 1.34 -8.64 0.40
C ALA A 58 2.41 -9.41 1.19
N GLN A 59 3.19 -10.27 0.52
CA GLN A 59 4.34 -10.97 1.14
C GLN A 59 5.47 -10.01 1.54
N MET A 60 5.54 -8.84 0.92
CA MET A 60 6.59 -7.82 1.16
C MET A 60 6.12 -6.71 2.10
N CYS A 61 4.84 -6.71 2.47
CA CYS A 61 4.24 -5.68 3.31
C CYS A 61 4.19 -6.12 4.78
N GLU A 62 4.27 -5.14 5.67
CA GLU A 62 3.95 -5.34 7.09
C GLU A 62 2.48 -5.74 7.24
N GLU A 63 2.18 -6.58 8.23
CA GLU A 63 0.86 -7.23 8.33
C GLU A 63 -0.28 -6.23 8.53
N LYS A 64 -0.04 -5.18 9.32
CA LYS A 64 -1.04 -4.16 9.65
C LYS A 64 -1.40 -3.33 8.40
N GLU A 65 -0.40 -2.91 7.65
CA GLU A 65 -0.51 -2.12 6.44
C GLU A 65 -1.15 -2.95 5.33
N ALA A 66 -0.72 -4.21 5.18
CA ALA A 66 -1.30 -5.14 4.23
C ALA A 66 -2.80 -5.41 4.49
N LYS A 67 -3.20 -5.53 5.76
CA LYS A 67 -4.61 -5.64 6.16
C LYS A 67 -5.38 -4.35 5.86
N TYR A 68 -4.82 -3.19 6.18
CA TYR A 68 -5.44 -1.89 5.93
C TYR A 68 -5.71 -1.63 4.42
N PHE A 69 -4.80 -2.07 3.55
CA PHE A 69 -4.99 -1.99 2.09
C PHE A 69 -5.78 -3.17 1.49
N GLY A 70 -6.20 -4.15 2.32
CA GLY A 70 -7.01 -5.28 1.88
C GLY A 70 -6.29 -6.24 0.92
N ILE A 71 -4.96 -6.33 1.01
CA ILE A 71 -4.14 -7.22 0.18
C ILE A 71 -3.70 -8.48 0.92
N LYS A 72 -3.92 -8.55 2.23
CA LYS A 72 -3.66 -9.71 3.09
C LYS A 72 -4.84 -9.89 4.04
N ASN A 73 -5.45 -11.08 4.02
CA ASN A 73 -6.46 -11.51 4.99
C ASN A 73 -5.79 -12.32 6.10
#